data_AF-A0A8H6SIS6-F1
#
_entry.id   AF-A0A8H6SIS6-F1
#
_cell.length_a   1.000
_cell.length_b   1.000
_cell.length_c   1.000
_cell.angle_alpha   90.00
_cell.angle_beta   90.00
_cell.angle_gamma   90.00
#
_symmetry.space_group_name_H-M   'P 1'
#
loop_
_entity.id
_entity.type
_entity.pdbx_description
1 polymer ?
#
loop_
_entity_poly.entity_id
_entity_poly.type
_entity_poly.pdbx_seq_one_letter_code
_entity_poly.pdbx_strand_id
1 'polypeptide(L)'
;MAPKQTHSVTLGAGDALGTGDSYLKLDLLPEELAAVAFEKLKEEVKWDVMHHRGGEVPRLVAVEGELQEDGSFPIYRHPADFSPPLLPLSPTVSQIRTHAESIVGHPLNHVLIQLYRTGADYISDHSDKTIDVVRGSSIVNVSLGAQRVMVLRQKQKKVFDASAEANEERPPPRPAQRIPLPHNSLFVLGPQTNTSWLHSIPTDKRPLATKSPEESFMDGERISLTFRHIGTFLTPESEGADGQKIFGQGATGKTRAEAKPVLRGEDASLGMREAFGRENQLSGDEWDWERWYGQGFDVVHLV
;
A
#
# COMPACT_ATOMS: atom_id res chain seq x y z
N MET A 1 28.54 2.79 21.33
CA MET A 1 28.45 3.01 19.87
C MET A 1 27.66 4.28 19.65
N ALA A 2 28.24 5.31 19.01
CA ALA A 2 27.50 6.51 18.64
C ALA A 2 26.39 6.15 17.64
N PRO A 3 25.18 6.73 17.74
CA PRO A 3 24.11 6.46 16.78
C PRO A 3 24.56 6.94 15.40
N LYS A 4 24.49 6.05 14.40
CA LYS A 4 24.71 6.40 13.00
C LYS A 4 23.71 7.50 12.63
N GLN A 5 24.21 8.70 12.35
CA GLN A 5 23.40 9.77 11.77
C GLN A 5 23.00 9.35 10.36
N THR A 6 21.87 8.68 10.22
CA THR A 6 21.09 8.80 8.99
C THR A 6 20.61 10.25 8.94
N HIS A 7 20.92 10.99 7.88
CA HIS A 7 20.32 12.29 7.62
C HIS A 7 18.84 12.09 7.32
N SER A 8 18.04 11.84 8.36
CA SER A 8 16.59 11.77 8.28
C SER A 8 16.03 13.12 8.66
N VAL A 9 15.37 13.79 7.72
CA VAL A 9 14.65 15.03 7.99
C VAL A 9 13.21 14.69 8.38
N THR A 10 12.67 15.38 9.37
CA THR A 10 11.24 15.31 9.68
C THR A 10 10.52 16.35 8.83
N LEU A 11 9.52 15.93 8.07
CA LEU A 11 8.73 16.77 7.17
C LEU A 11 7.23 16.58 7.46
N GLY A 12 6.41 17.56 7.11
CA GLY A 12 4.98 17.58 7.37
C GLY A 12 4.18 18.18 6.21
N ALA A 13 2.99 18.70 6.53
CA ALA A 13 2.12 19.34 5.56
C ALA A 13 2.76 20.62 5.01
N GLY A 14 2.72 20.79 3.70
CA GLY A 14 3.33 21.93 2.99
C GLY A 14 4.79 21.71 2.56
N ASP A 15 5.46 20.69 3.08
CA ASP A 15 6.81 20.31 2.64
C ASP A 15 6.78 19.48 1.35
N ALA A 16 7.86 19.52 0.57
CA ALA A 16 8.06 18.63 -0.57
C ALA A 16 8.43 17.22 -0.10
N LEU A 17 7.58 16.24 -0.36
CA LEU A 17 7.78 14.84 0.05
C LEU A 17 8.17 13.95 -1.13
N GLY A 18 9.03 12.97 -0.89
CA GLY A 18 9.48 12.00 -1.90
C GLY A 18 10.17 12.68 -3.09
N THR A 19 9.63 12.45 -4.29
CA THR A 19 10.06 13.11 -5.55
C THR A 19 9.35 14.44 -5.83
N GLY A 20 8.48 14.91 -4.93
CA GLY A 20 7.72 16.15 -5.06
C GLY A 20 6.28 15.96 -5.54
N ASP A 21 5.89 14.73 -5.88
CA ASP A 21 4.52 14.32 -6.22
C ASP A 21 3.76 13.71 -5.03
N SER A 22 4.35 13.76 -3.84
CA SER A 22 3.76 13.31 -2.58
C SER A 22 3.51 14.48 -1.64
N TYR A 23 2.42 14.42 -0.88
CA TYR A 23 2.05 15.47 0.08
C TYR A 23 1.20 14.93 1.24
N LEU A 24 1.21 15.68 2.34
CA LEU A 24 0.38 15.43 3.52
C LEU A 24 -0.70 16.51 3.64
N LYS A 25 -1.96 16.08 3.74
CA LYS A 25 -3.11 16.92 4.05
C LYS A 25 -3.61 16.59 5.46
N LEU A 26 -3.78 17.62 6.28
CA LEU A 26 -4.39 17.52 7.60
C LEU A 26 -5.88 17.84 7.52
N ASP A 27 -6.62 17.38 8.52
CA ASP A 27 -8.05 17.62 8.71
C ASP A 27 -8.87 17.17 7.50
N LEU A 28 -8.71 15.91 7.11
CA LEU A 28 -9.39 15.33 5.95
C LEU A 28 -10.92 15.34 6.11
N LEU A 29 -11.38 14.81 7.24
CA LEU A 29 -12.79 14.56 7.52
C LEU A 29 -13.38 15.72 8.32
N PRO A 30 -14.67 16.04 8.12
CA PRO A 30 -15.41 16.92 9.01
C PRO A 30 -15.34 16.44 10.46
N GLU A 31 -15.37 17.37 11.41
CA GLU A 31 -15.20 17.10 12.85
C GLU A 31 -16.15 16.01 13.36
N GLU A 32 -17.44 16.07 12.98
CA GLU A 32 -18.45 15.09 13.37
C GLU A 32 -18.11 13.66 12.93
N LEU A 33 -17.54 13.50 11.72
CA LEU A 33 -17.13 12.20 11.20
C LEU A 33 -15.81 11.76 11.83
N ALA A 34 -14.82 12.65 11.94
CA ALA A 34 -13.52 12.35 12.54
C ALA A 34 -13.65 11.87 13.99
N ALA A 35 -14.58 12.46 14.76
CA ALA A 35 -14.84 12.13 16.15
C ALA A 35 -15.33 10.68 16.37
N VAL A 36 -16.03 10.10 15.38
CA VAL A 36 -16.64 8.76 15.51
C VAL A 36 -16.05 7.71 14.58
N ALA A 37 -15.30 8.11 13.54
CA ALA A 37 -14.83 7.20 12.50
C ALA A 37 -13.94 6.09 13.04
N PHE A 38 -13.09 6.38 14.03
CA PHE A 38 -12.18 5.37 14.59
C PHE A 38 -12.94 4.20 15.22
N GLU A 39 -13.89 4.48 16.12
CA GLU A 39 -14.69 3.44 16.78
C GLU A 39 -15.61 2.71 15.79
N LYS A 40 -16.26 3.45 14.88
CA LYS A 40 -17.08 2.82 13.83
C LYS A 40 -16.28 1.86 12.96
N LEU A 41 -15.04 2.21 12.59
CA LEU A 41 -14.19 1.30 11.83
C LEU A 41 -13.81 0.05 12.64
N LYS A 42 -13.58 0.18 13.95
CA LYS A 42 -13.32 -1.00 14.80
C LYS A 42 -14.50 -1.97 14.81
N GLU A 43 -15.72 -1.45 14.76
CA GLU A 43 -16.97 -2.23 14.75
C GLU A 43 -17.36 -2.78 13.36
N GLU A 44 -17.27 -1.94 12.32
CA GLU A 44 -17.75 -2.25 10.97
C GLU A 44 -16.78 -3.16 10.18
N VAL A 45 -15.47 -2.96 10.36
CA VAL A 45 -14.44 -3.67 9.58
C VAL A 45 -14.26 -5.09 10.11
N LYS A 46 -14.29 -6.07 9.20
CA LYS A 46 -14.02 -7.48 9.53
C LYS A 46 -12.52 -7.75 9.57
N TRP A 47 -11.92 -7.50 10.73
CA TRP A 47 -10.49 -7.70 10.98
C TRP A 47 -10.07 -9.16 10.87
N ASP A 48 -8.95 -9.40 10.19
CA ASP A 48 -8.34 -10.71 10.01
C ASP A 48 -6.83 -10.68 10.30
N VAL A 49 -6.26 -11.85 10.53
CA VAL A 49 -4.83 -12.06 10.77
C VAL A 49 -4.17 -12.52 9.48
N MET A 50 -3.34 -11.67 8.89
CA MET A 50 -2.56 -12.04 7.71
C MET A 50 -1.31 -12.82 8.07
N HIS A 51 -0.92 -13.77 7.23
CA HIS A 51 0.32 -14.53 7.36
C HIS A 51 1.24 -14.26 6.15
N HIS A 52 2.54 -14.16 6.39
CA HIS A 52 3.59 -14.17 5.37
C HIS A 52 4.52 -15.38 5.60
N ARG A 53 5.42 -15.67 4.64
CA ARG A 53 6.45 -16.74 4.73
C ARG A 53 7.29 -16.77 6.02
N GLY A 54 7.25 -15.74 6.85
CA GLY A 54 7.94 -15.64 8.14
C GLY A 54 7.05 -15.65 9.40
N GLY A 55 5.73 -15.84 9.26
CA GLY A 55 4.76 -15.87 10.37
C GLY A 55 3.63 -14.86 10.23
N GLU A 56 2.87 -14.70 11.33
CA GLU A 56 1.81 -13.69 11.45
C GLU A 56 2.35 -12.28 11.21
N VAL A 57 1.63 -11.51 10.41
CA VAL A 57 1.89 -10.09 10.23
C VAL A 57 1.47 -9.37 11.51
N PRO A 58 2.33 -8.53 12.11
CA PRO A 58 2.05 -7.90 13.41
C PRO A 58 1.12 -6.70 13.24
N ARG A 59 -0.11 -6.94 12.77
CA ARG A 59 -1.23 -6.00 12.61
C ARG A 59 -2.44 -6.77 12.08
N LEU A 60 -3.63 -6.36 12.49
CA LEU A 60 -4.86 -6.88 11.88
C LEU A 60 -5.11 -6.17 10.56
N VAL A 61 -5.67 -6.88 9.59
CA VAL A 61 -5.93 -6.34 8.26
C VAL A 61 -7.35 -6.64 7.79
N ALA A 62 -7.84 -5.85 6.85
CA ALA A 62 -9.02 -6.16 6.06
C ALA A 62 -8.85 -5.57 4.66
N VAL A 63 -9.57 -6.14 3.69
CA VAL A 63 -9.62 -5.60 2.32
C VAL A 63 -11.08 -5.33 1.99
N GLU A 64 -11.36 -4.10 1.58
CA GLU A 64 -12.69 -3.71 1.12
C GLU A 64 -12.60 -3.07 -0.28
N GLY A 65 -13.66 -3.16 -1.06
CA GLY A 65 -13.71 -2.53 -2.38
C GLY A 65 -15.10 -2.48 -2.99
N GLU A 66 -15.17 -1.82 -4.13
CA GLU A 66 -16.41 -1.60 -4.87
C GLU A 66 -16.75 -2.83 -5.72
N LEU A 67 -17.96 -3.35 -5.55
CA LEU A 67 -18.52 -4.37 -6.43
C LEU A 67 -19.15 -3.69 -7.65
N GLN A 68 -18.82 -4.16 -8.84
CA GLN A 68 -19.47 -3.72 -10.07
C GLN A 68 -20.90 -4.28 -10.17
N GLU A 69 -21.74 -3.66 -11.00
CA GLU A 69 -23.12 -4.11 -11.25
C GLU A 69 -23.19 -5.58 -11.71
N ASP A 70 -22.15 -6.03 -12.40
CA ASP A 70 -22.04 -7.39 -12.88
C ASP A 70 -21.41 -8.39 -11.88
N GLY A 71 -21.12 -7.93 -10.67
CA GLY A 71 -20.50 -8.70 -9.59
C GLY A 71 -18.98 -8.77 -9.65
N SER A 72 -18.33 -8.24 -10.69
CA SER A 72 -16.86 -8.17 -10.75
C SER A 72 -16.34 -7.24 -9.66
N PHE A 73 -15.12 -7.49 -9.18
CA PHE A 73 -14.53 -6.73 -8.09
C PHE A 73 -13.03 -6.52 -8.28
N PRO A 74 -12.47 -5.40 -7.78
CA PRO A 74 -11.06 -5.07 -7.99
C PRO A 74 -10.15 -6.04 -7.23
N ILE A 75 -8.98 -6.31 -7.79
CA ILE A 75 -7.95 -7.09 -7.09
C ILE A 75 -6.61 -6.35 -7.09
N TYR A 76 -6.00 -6.26 -5.91
CA TYR A 76 -4.64 -5.78 -5.73
C TYR A 76 -3.69 -6.94 -5.43
N ARG A 77 -2.81 -7.26 -6.38
CA ARG A 77 -1.83 -8.33 -6.23
C ARG A 77 -0.51 -7.80 -5.72
N HIS A 78 0.02 -8.48 -4.71
CA HIS A 78 1.30 -8.14 -4.09
C HIS A 78 2.04 -9.42 -3.65
N PRO A 79 3.33 -9.35 -3.28
CA PRO A 79 4.12 -10.51 -2.89
C PRO A 79 3.69 -11.03 -1.51
N ALA A 80 2.57 -11.75 -1.45
CA ALA A 80 2.11 -12.48 -0.28
C ALA A 80 1.56 -13.85 -0.68
N ASP A 81 1.66 -14.81 0.25
CA ASP A 81 1.15 -16.16 0.02
C ASP A 81 -0.40 -16.19 0.10
N PHE A 82 -1.00 -15.27 0.86
CA PHE A 82 -2.44 -15.11 1.00
C PHE A 82 -2.79 -13.62 1.22
N SER A 83 -3.92 -13.19 0.66
CA SER A 83 -4.56 -11.90 0.94
C SER A 83 -5.98 -12.16 1.45
N PRO A 84 -6.46 -11.41 2.46
CA PRO A 84 -7.85 -11.51 2.90
C PRO A 84 -8.82 -11.35 1.72
N PRO A 85 -10.00 -11.98 1.76
CA PRO A 85 -11.02 -11.77 0.74
C PRO A 85 -11.44 -10.31 0.70
N LEU A 86 -11.73 -9.81 -0.50
CA LEU A 86 -12.30 -8.48 -0.65
C LEU A 86 -13.75 -8.50 -0.19
N LEU A 87 -14.09 -7.59 0.71
CA LEU A 87 -15.45 -7.35 1.18
C LEU A 87 -16.02 -6.06 0.58
N PRO A 88 -17.36 -5.88 0.55
CA PRO A 88 -17.95 -4.60 0.18
C PRO A 88 -17.49 -3.48 1.12
N LEU A 89 -17.34 -2.26 0.59
CA LEU A 89 -17.03 -1.07 1.38
C LEU A 89 -18.08 -0.86 2.50
N SER A 90 -17.60 -0.79 3.73
CA SER A 90 -18.41 -0.44 4.90
C SER A 90 -18.86 1.03 4.85
N PRO A 91 -19.96 1.40 5.55
CA PRO A 91 -20.50 2.76 5.51
C PRO A 91 -19.48 3.84 5.90
N THR A 92 -18.66 3.61 6.91
CA THR A 92 -17.64 4.58 7.35
C THR A 92 -16.48 4.66 6.36
N VAL A 93 -16.03 3.52 5.81
CA VAL A 93 -14.99 3.50 4.77
C VAL A 93 -15.44 4.24 3.50
N SER A 94 -16.71 4.07 3.09
CA SER A 94 -17.27 4.74 1.91
C SER A 94 -17.31 6.27 2.06
N GLN A 95 -17.65 6.78 3.25
CA GLN A 95 -17.59 8.21 3.55
C GLN A 95 -16.15 8.74 3.49
N ILE A 96 -15.21 8.06 4.14
CA ILE A 96 -13.78 8.44 4.11
C ILE A 96 -13.25 8.42 2.68
N ARG A 97 -13.60 7.40 1.88
CA ARG A 97 -13.25 7.29 0.47
C ARG A 97 -13.70 8.53 -0.30
N THR A 98 -14.96 8.93 -0.15
CA THR A 98 -15.53 10.09 -0.86
C THR A 98 -14.74 11.38 -0.56
N HIS A 99 -14.36 11.60 0.71
CA HIS A 99 -13.50 12.73 1.07
C HIS A 99 -12.10 12.60 0.47
N ALA A 100 -11.49 11.42 0.48
CA ALA A 100 -10.19 11.19 -0.13
C ALA A 100 -10.19 11.41 -1.65
N GLU A 101 -11.21 10.92 -2.36
CA GLU A 101 -11.40 11.13 -3.81
C GLU A 101 -11.52 12.62 -4.16
N SER A 102 -12.19 13.41 -3.32
CA SER A 102 -12.30 14.86 -3.51
C SER A 102 -10.95 15.59 -3.44
N ILE A 103 -9.97 15.01 -2.72
CA ILE A 103 -8.62 15.55 -2.59
C ILE A 103 -7.72 15.13 -3.77
N VAL A 104 -7.83 13.89 -4.24
CA VAL A 104 -6.93 13.35 -5.28
C VAL A 104 -7.49 13.44 -6.70
N GLY A 105 -8.79 13.72 -6.85
CA GLY A 105 -9.41 13.94 -8.16
C GLY A 105 -9.57 12.70 -9.03
N HIS A 106 -9.42 11.49 -8.46
CA HIS A 106 -9.63 10.22 -9.14
C HIS A 106 -10.34 9.21 -8.24
N PRO A 107 -10.99 8.17 -8.81
CA PRO A 107 -11.68 7.14 -8.02
C PRO A 107 -10.74 6.34 -7.12
N LEU A 108 -11.29 5.74 -6.07
CA LEU A 108 -10.61 4.89 -5.10
C LEU A 108 -11.46 3.65 -4.79
N ASN A 109 -11.47 2.67 -5.70
CA ASN A 109 -12.37 1.51 -5.65
C ASN A 109 -11.87 0.35 -4.76
N HIS A 110 -10.69 0.45 -4.14
CA HIS A 110 -10.11 -0.60 -3.30
C HIS A 110 -9.40 0.00 -2.09
N VAL A 111 -9.48 -0.64 -0.93
CA VAL A 111 -8.77 -0.24 0.29
C VAL A 111 -8.18 -1.44 1.03
N LEU A 112 -6.92 -1.30 1.44
CA LEU A 112 -6.31 -2.14 2.48
C LEU A 112 -6.38 -1.40 3.81
N ILE A 113 -7.07 -2.00 4.79
CA ILE A 113 -7.25 -1.44 6.12
C ILE A 113 -6.34 -2.18 7.09
N GLN A 114 -5.64 -1.45 7.96
CA GLN A 114 -4.66 -2.01 8.87
C GLN A 114 -4.82 -1.40 10.27
N LEU A 115 -5.03 -2.24 11.28
CA LEU A 115 -5.04 -1.84 12.69
C LEU A 115 -3.69 -2.13 13.33
N TYR A 116 -3.01 -1.07 13.73
CA TYR A 116 -1.82 -1.10 14.56
C TYR A 116 -2.27 -0.98 16.01
N ARG A 117 -2.28 -2.09 16.73
CA ARG A 117 -2.79 -2.20 18.11
C ARG A 117 -1.87 -1.55 19.12
N THR A 118 -0.56 -1.50 18.81
CA THR A 118 0.45 -0.88 19.66
C THR A 118 1.60 -0.32 18.84
N GLY A 119 2.55 0.35 19.50
CA GLY A 119 3.83 0.72 18.92
C GLY A 119 4.72 -0.46 18.49
N ALA A 120 4.38 -1.71 18.86
CA ALA A 120 5.10 -2.89 18.40
C ALA A 120 4.64 -3.37 17.01
N ASP A 121 3.42 -3.03 16.59
CA ASP A 121 2.93 -3.32 15.23
C ASP A 121 3.65 -2.41 14.22
N TYR A 122 4.06 -2.97 13.07
CA TYR A 122 4.88 -2.29 12.07
C TYR A 122 4.65 -2.82 10.66
N ILE A 123 5.10 -2.06 9.66
CA ILE A 123 5.30 -2.52 8.28
C ILE A 123 6.70 -2.12 7.81
N SER A 124 7.47 -3.09 7.31
CA SER A 124 8.85 -2.89 6.84
C SER A 124 8.91 -2.04 5.57
N ASP A 125 10.13 -1.60 5.21
CA ASP A 125 10.38 -0.88 3.95
C ASP A 125 9.85 -1.68 2.74
N HIS A 126 8.95 -1.08 1.99
CA HIS A 126 8.39 -1.64 0.74
C HIS A 126 7.98 -0.53 -0.23
N SER A 127 7.69 -0.90 -1.47
CA SER A 127 6.94 -0.06 -2.41
C SER A 127 5.71 -0.84 -2.86
N ASP A 128 4.60 -0.14 -3.08
CA ASP A 128 3.37 -0.74 -3.56
C ASP A 128 3.53 -1.22 -5.00
N LYS A 129 2.89 -2.34 -5.34
CA LYS A 129 2.95 -2.94 -6.67
C LYS A 129 2.02 -2.21 -7.62
N THR A 130 2.56 -1.76 -8.75
CA THR A 130 1.81 -0.89 -9.68
C THR A 130 1.09 -1.64 -10.80
N ILE A 131 1.17 -2.98 -10.84
CA ILE A 131 0.53 -3.79 -11.89
C ILE A 131 -0.98 -3.56 -11.96
N ASP A 132 -1.65 -3.51 -10.80
CA ASP A 132 -3.11 -3.39 -10.71
C ASP A 132 -3.58 -1.97 -10.44
N VAL A 133 -2.69 -1.07 -10.02
CA VAL A 133 -3.02 0.33 -9.78
C VAL A 133 -3.10 1.06 -11.11
N VAL A 134 -4.24 1.71 -11.37
CA VAL A 134 -4.47 2.47 -12.62
C VAL A 134 -3.33 3.46 -12.82
N ARG A 135 -2.67 3.38 -13.99
CA ARG A 135 -1.51 4.23 -14.29
C ARG A 135 -1.84 5.71 -14.14
N GLY A 136 -0.97 6.44 -13.44
CA GLY A 136 -1.12 7.87 -13.17
C GLY A 136 -1.99 8.21 -11.95
N SER A 137 -2.67 7.24 -11.34
CA SER A 137 -3.33 7.44 -10.05
C SER A 137 -2.34 7.41 -8.89
N SER A 138 -2.70 8.09 -7.80
CA SER A 138 -1.94 8.08 -6.56
C SER A 138 -2.46 7.02 -5.59
N ILE A 139 -1.61 6.57 -4.68
CA ILE A 139 -2.01 5.72 -3.55
C ILE A 139 -2.25 6.63 -2.35
N VAL A 140 -3.34 6.41 -1.61
CA VAL A 140 -3.80 7.35 -0.57
C VAL A 140 -3.87 6.66 0.78
N ASN A 141 -3.14 7.18 1.77
CA ASN A 141 -3.15 6.65 3.13
C ASN A 141 -3.87 7.61 4.07
N VAL A 142 -5.04 7.22 4.57
CA VAL A 142 -5.74 7.94 5.64
C VAL A 142 -5.37 7.35 6.99
N SER A 143 -5.10 8.21 7.97
CA SER A 143 -4.71 7.82 9.33
C SER A 143 -5.72 8.30 10.36
N LEU A 144 -6.23 7.38 11.18
CA LEU A 144 -7.10 7.68 12.31
C LEU A 144 -6.54 7.02 13.57
N GLY A 145 -6.51 7.76 14.67
CA GLY A 145 -6.04 7.30 15.98
C GLY A 145 -4.65 7.86 16.28
N ALA A 146 -3.85 7.10 17.01
CA ALA A 146 -2.51 7.49 17.42
C ALA A 146 -1.62 7.90 16.23
N GLN A 147 -0.89 9.01 16.41
CA GLN A 147 0.11 9.45 15.47
C GLN A 147 1.22 8.40 15.35
N ARG A 148 1.52 8.02 14.10
CA ARG A 148 2.70 7.21 13.76
C ARG A 148 3.52 7.91 12.69
N VAL A 149 4.81 7.60 12.63
CA VAL A 149 5.72 8.19 11.66
C VAL A 149 5.86 7.25 10.46
N MET A 150 5.48 7.72 9.29
CA MET A 150 5.89 7.10 8.03
C MET A 150 7.32 7.48 7.71
N VAL A 151 8.12 6.51 7.28
CA VAL A 151 9.49 6.75 6.82
C VAL A 151 9.54 6.50 5.33
N LEU A 152 9.84 7.53 4.54
CA LEU A 152 10.25 7.35 3.14
C LEU A 152 11.77 7.19 3.11
N ARG A 153 12.26 6.19 2.38
CA ARG A 153 13.69 5.95 2.17
C ARG A 153 13.95 5.68 0.71
N GLN A 154 14.84 6.45 0.10
CA GLN A 154 15.14 6.31 -1.33
C GLN A 154 15.60 4.88 -1.68
N LYS A 155 15.22 4.33 -2.84
CA LYS A 155 15.74 3.02 -3.29
C LYS A 155 17.25 3.12 -3.58
N GLN A 156 17.98 2.01 -3.40
CA GLN A 156 19.37 1.95 -3.84
C GLN A 156 19.41 1.74 -5.35
N LYS A 157 20.11 2.59 -6.09
CA LYS A 157 20.49 2.28 -7.47
C LYS A 157 21.48 1.12 -7.42
N LYS A 158 21.14 -0.02 -8.01
CA LYS A 158 22.13 -1.08 -8.27
C LYS A 158 22.95 -0.64 -9.47
N VAL A 159 24.24 -0.37 -9.27
CA VAL A 159 25.18 -0.20 -10.37
C VAL A 159 25.37 -1.59 -11.00
N PHE A 160 24.85 -1.80 -12.21
CA PHE A 160 25.02 -3.03 -12.98
C PHE A 160 26.36 -3.05 -13.74
N ASP A 161 27.45 -2.63 -13.08
CA ASP A 161 28.77 -2.72 -13.69
C ASP A 161 29.42 -4.03 -13.24
N ALA A 162 29.42 -5.02 -14.14
CA ALA A 162 30.02 -6.34 -13.92
C ALA A 162 31.56 -6.32 -13.79
N SER A 163 32.15 -5.13 -13.72
CA SER A 163 33.59 -4.87 -13.61
C SER A 163 34.00 -4.21 -12.28
N ALA A 164 33.06 -3.86 -11.40
CA ALA A 164 33.38 -3.25 -10.11
C ALA A 164 33.79 -4.34 -9.11
N GLU A 165 35.10 -4.57 -9.01
CA GLU A 165 35.72 -5.32 -7.92
C GLU A 165 35.14 -4.88 -6.57
N ALA A 166 34.82 -5.88 -5.74
CA ALA A 166 34.20 -5.71 -4.42
C ALA A 166 35.12 -4.92 -3.47
N ASN A 167 35.07 -3.59 -3.56
CA ASN A 167 35.61 -2.74 -2.52
C ASN A 167 34.57 -2.68 -1.40
N GLU A 168 34.93 -3.21 -0.22
CA GLU A 168 34.10 -3.38 0.98
C GLU A 168 33.72 -2.05 1.67
N GLU A 169 33.61 -0.95 0.94
CA GLU A 169 33.10 0.30 1.50
C GLU A 169 31.57 0.24 1.54
N ARG A 170 31.04 0.26 2.78
CA ARG A 170 29.59 0.35 3.01
C ARG A 170 29.02 1.53 2.21
N PRO A 171 27.98 1.32 1.38
CA PRO A 171 27.36 2.40 0.65
C PRO A 171 26.87 3.49 1.63
N PRO A 172 26.91 4.77 1.24
CA PRO A 172 26.50 5.88 2.10
C PRO A 172 25.04 5.71 2.58
N PRO A 173 24.70 6.23 3.77
CA PRO A 173 23.33 6.18 4.28
C PRO A 173 22.39 6.88 3.30
N ARG A 174 21.31 6.18 2.95
CA ARG A 174 20.32 6.68 2.00
C ARG A 174 19.55 7.87 2.57
N PRO A 175 19.18 8.87 1.75
CA PRO A 175 18.23 9.89 2.15
C PRO A 175 16.94 9.27 2.68
N ALA A 176 16.46 9.83 3.79
CA ALA A 176 15.22 9.41 4.41
C ALA A 176 14.41 10.61 4.89
N GLN A 177 13.09 10.52 4.77
CA GLN A 177 12.14 11.50 5.27
C GLN A 177 11.26 10.83 6.31
N ARG A 178 11.03 11.50 7.44
CA ARG A 178 10.14 11.06 8.52
C ARG A 178 8.91 11.95 8.50
N ILE A 179 7.74 11.37 8.30
CA ILE A 179 6.48 12.08 8.12
C ILE A 179 5.52 11.64 9.22
N PRO A 180 5.32 12.46 10.27
CA PRO A 180 4.28 12.20 11.25
C PRO A 180 2.90 12.20 10.59
N LEU A 181 2.11 11.16 10.86
CA LEU A 181 0.75 10.99 10.37
C LEU A 181 -0.22 11.09 11.55
N PRO A 182 -0.70 12.30 11.90
CA PRO A 182 -1.62 12.48 13.01
C PRO A 182 -3.02 11.92 12.69
N HIS A 183 -3.88 11.87 13.70
CA HIS A 183 -5.30 11.57 13.51
C HIS A 183 -5.92 12.50 12.44
N ASN A 184 -6.82 11.96 11.63
CA ASN A 184 -7.54 12.67 10.58
C ASN A 184 -6.62 13.28 9.49
N SER A 185 -5.52 12.60 9.18
CA SER A 185 -4.60 13.00 8.11
C SER A 185 -4.69 12.09 6.89
N LEU A 186 -4.37 12.66 5.71
CA LEU A 186 -4.29 11.99 4.43
C LEU A 186 -2.90 12.21 3.84
N PHE A 187 -2.15 11.13 3.64
CA PHE A 187 -0.89 11.14 2.91
C PHE A 187 -1.11 10.62 1.49
N VAL A 188 -0.74 11.41 0.49
CA VAL A 188 -0.75 11.01 -0.92
C VAL A 188 0.63 10.54 -1.33
N LEU A 189 0.71 9.27 -1.71
CA LEU A 189 1.89 8.67 -2.32
C LEU A 189 1.78 8.78 -3.84
N GLY A 190 2.55 9.69 -4.42
CA GLY A 190 2.59 9.87 -5.87
C GLY A 190 3.33 8.72 -6.58
N PRO A 191 3.02 8.47 -7.87
CA PRO A 191 3.57 7.35 -8.62
C PRO A 191 5.11 7.40 -8.79
N GLN A 192 5.68 8.59 -8.92
CA GLN A 192 7.14 8.76 -9.04
C GLN A 192 7.81 8.49 -7.69
N THR A 193 7.17 8.92 -6.60
CA THR A 193 7.64 8.63 -5.24
C THR A 193 7.58 7.13 -4.98
N ASN A 194 6.47 6.44 -5.27
CA ASN A 194 6.37 4.98 -5.07
C ASN A 194 7.40 4.19 -5.89
N THR A 195 7.76 4.69 -7.09
CA THR A 195 8.79 4.07 -7.93
C THR A 195 10.18 4.25 -7.34
N SER A 196 10.49 5.42 -6.77
CA SER A 196 11.86 5.81 -6.39
C SER A 196 12.16 5.68 -4.90
N TRP A 197 11.14 5.56 -4.07
CA TRP A 197 11.23 5.49 -2.61
C TRP A 197 10.53 4.24 -2.07
N LEU A 198 11.09 3.71 -0.98
CA LEU A 198 10.43 2.74 -0.12
C LEU A 198 9.73 3.51 1.00
N HIS A 199 8.66 2.94 1.54
CA HIS A 199 7.94 3.46 2.69
C HIS A 199 7.76 2.40 3.79
N SER A 200 7.73 2.84 5.04
CA SER A 200 7.51 1.98 6.21
C SER A 200 6.84 2.71 7.36
N ILE A 201 6.26 1.93 8.28
CA ILE A 201 5.84 2.39 9.62
C ILE A 201 6.65 1.58 10.62
N PRO A 202 7.79 2.09 11.13
CA PRO A 202 8.64 1.34 12.05
C PRO A 202 7.98 1.17 13.43
N THR A 203 8.49 0.21 14.20
CA THR A 203 8.13 0.06 15.60
C THR A 203 8.54 1.29 16.42
N ASP A 204 7.70 1.70 17.37
CA ASP A 204 8.01 2.68 18.40
C ASP A 204 7.58 2.14 19.76
N LYS A 205 8.52 1.44 20.41
CA LYS A 205 8.32 0.73 21.67
C LYS A 205 8.57 1.61 22.91
N ARG A 206 8.65 2.94 22.74
CA ARG A 206 8.68 3.85 23.89
C ARG A 206 7.43 3.62 24.77
N PRO A 207 7.55 3.65 26.11
CA PRO A 207 6.39 3.53 27.00
C PRO A 207 5.33 4.59 26.68
N LEU A 208 4.05 4.22 26.73
CA LEU A 208 2.93 5.11 26.37
C LEU A 208 2.96 6.42 27.16
N ALA A 209 3.33 6.38 28.45
CA ALA A 209 3.47 7.56 29.30
C ALA A 209 4.57 8.56 28.87
N THR A 210 5.44 8.18 27.93
CA THR A 210 6.49 9.05 27.37
C THR A 210 6.15 9.59 25.99
N LYS A 211 4.99 9.20 25.44
CA LYS A 211 4.50 9.62 24.13
C LYS A 211 3.72 10.93 24.25
N SER A 212 3.68 11.71 23.18
CA SER A 212 2.86 12.93 23.12
C SER A 212 1.36 12.59 23.13
N PRO A 213 0.46 13.55 23.42
CA PRO A 213 -0.98 13.33 23.37
C PRO A 213 -1.46 12.75 22.04
N GLU A 214 -0.90 13.21 20.92
CA GLU A 214 -1.22 12.73 19.57
C GLU A 214 -0.75 11.28 19.36
N GLU A 215 0.43 10.94 19.89
CA GLU A 215 1.01 9.59 19.81
C GLU A 215 0.34 8.58 20.76
N SER A 216 -0.32 9.05 21.82
CA SER A 216 -1.10 8.22 22.76
C SER A 216 -2.60 8.25 22.51
N PHE A 217 -3.07 9.01 21.52
CA PHE A 217 -4.50 9.10 21.20
C PHE A 217 -5.10 7.73 20.89
N MET A 218 -6.35 7.48 21.29
CA MET A 218 -7.00 6.16 21.21
C MET A 218 -6.13 5.03 21.81
N ASP A 219 -5.57 5.28 23.00
CA ASP A 219 -4.69 4.36 23.73
C ASP A 219 -3.45 3.89 22.95
N GLY A 220 -3.01 4.67 21.94
CA GLY A 220 -1.87 4.33 21.10
C GLY A 220 -2.22 3.43 19.90
N GLU A 221 -3.49 3.12 19.68
CA GLU A 221 -3.97 2.38 18.50
C GLU A 221 -4.11 3.29 17.28
N ARG A 222 -3.80 2.76 16.09
CA ARG A 222 -3.94 3.48 14.82
C ARG A 222 -4.59 2.60 13.76
N ILE A 223 -5.61 3.13 13.08
CA ILE A 223 -6.17 2.57 11.86
C ILE A 223 -5.60 3.31 10.66
N SER A 224 -5.14 2.54 9.68
CA SER A 224 -4.64 3.03 8.40
C SER A 224 -5.51 2.51 7.27
N LEU A 225 -6.05 3.40 6.45
CA LEU A 225 -6.78 3.04 5.24
C LEU A 225 -5.93 3.39 4.03
N THR A 226 -5.47 2.39 3.29
CA THR A 226 -4.66 2.57 2.08
C THR A 226 -5.52 2.33 0.85
N PHE A 227 -6.08 3.42 0.33
CA PHE A 227 -6.91 3.42 -0.86
C PHE A 227 -6.08 3.41 -2.14
N ARG A 228 -6.61 2.73 -3.16
CA ARG A 228 -6.02 2.63 -4.50
C ARG A 228 -7.12 2.72 -5.56
N HIS A 229 -6.77 3.24 -6.72
CA HIS A 229 -7.58 3.07 -7.92
C HIS A 229 -7.08 1.81 -8.64
N ILE A 230 -7.88 0.75 -8.63
CA ILE A 230 -7.50 -0.54 -9.21
C ILE A 230 -8.18 -0.73 -10.57
N GLY A 231 -7.37 -1.12 -11.56
CA GLY A 231 -7.78 -1.37 -12.94
C GLY A 231 -7.80 -2.84 -13.34
N THR A 232 -7.58 -3.76 -12.40
CA THR A 232 -7.64 -5.21 -12.61
C THR A 232 -8.76 -5.80 -11.77
N PHE A 233 -9.53 -6.71 -12.34
CA PHE A 233 -10.77 -7.21 -11.75
C PHE A 233 -10.86 -8.73 -11.85
N LEU A 234 -11.54 -9.32 -10.88
CA LEU A 234 -12.00 -10.70 -10.92
C LEU A 234 -13.50 -10.75 -11.14
N THR A 235 -13.95 -11.76 -11.87
CA THR A 235 -15.38 -12.09 -11.97
C THR A 235 -15.86 -12.77 -10.67
N PRO A 236 -17.18 -12.85 -10.43
CA PRO A 236 -17.72 -13.71 -9.38
C PRO A 236 -17.30 -15.17 -9.55
N GLU A 237 -17.09 -15.88 -8.44
CA GLU A 237 -16.76 -17.32 -8.47
C GLU A 237 -17.87 -18.18 -9.10
N SER A 238 -19.11 -17.69 -9.10
CA SER A 238 -20.28 -18.37 -9.67
C SER A 238 -20.36 -18.27 -11.21
N GLU A 239 -19.45 -17.54 -11.87
CA GLU A 239 -19.50 -17.31 -13.31
C GLU A 239 -18.89 -18.47 -14.12
N GLY A 240 -19.71 -19.46 -14.46
CA GLY A 240 -19.41 -20.49 -15.47
C GLY A 240 -18.68 -21.75 -14.97
N ALA A 241 -18.55 -22.75 -15.85
CA ALA A 241 -17.90 -24.03 -15.52
C ALA A 241 -16.37 -23.93 -15.35
N ASP A 242 -15.77 -22.86 -15.87
CA ASP A 242 -14.31 -22.64 -15.91
C ASP A 242 -13.78 -21.94 -14.64
N GLY A 243 -14.67 -21.61 -13.69
CA GLY A 243 -14.33 -20.90 -12.46
C GLY A 243 -14.05 -19.41 -12.67
N GLN A 244 -13.43 -18.80 -11.66
CA GLN A 244 -13.16 -17.37 -11.62
C GLN A 244 -12.20 -16.92 -12.73
N LYS A 245 -12.51 -15.77 -13.35
CA LYS A 245 -11.71 -15.16 -14.42
C LYS A 245 -11.15 -13.81 -13.97
N ILE A 246 -10.06 -13.38 -14.62
CA ILE A 246 -9.37 -12.11 -14.40
C ILE A 246 -9.31 -11.30 -15.69
N PHE A 247 -9.44 -9.98 -15.55
CA PHE A 247 -9.31 -9.04 -16.66
C PHE A 247 -8.85 -7.65 -16.17
N GLY A 248 -8.55 -6.75 -17.12
CA GLY A 248 -8.18 -5.37 -16.84
C GLY A 248 -6.69 -5.09 -17.05
N GLN A 249 -6.22 -3.96 -16.53
CA GLN A 249 -4.88 -3.42 -16.81
C GLN A 249 -3.77 -4.45 -16.58
N GLY A 250 -3.78 -5.10 -15.42
CA GLY A 250 -2.77 -6.05 -15.00
C GLY A 250 -2.98 -7.48 -15.51
N ALA A 251 -4.09 -7.77 -16.18
CA ALA A 251 -4.39 -9.09 -16.75
C ALA A 251 -4.00 -9.16 -18.23
N THR A 252 -3.93 -10.35 -18.82
CA THR A 252 -3.68 -10.46 -20.27
C THR A 252 -4.89 -10.02 -21.09
N GLY A 253 -6.10 -10.37 -20.63
CA GLY A 253 -7.36 -9.84 -21.15
C GLY A 253 -7.64 -8.44 -20.57
N LYS A 254 -7.71 -7.41 -21.42
CA LYS A 254 -7.82 -6.02 -20.95
C LYS A 254 -9.24 -5.58 -20.67
N THR A 255 -10.22 -6.30 -21.22
CA THR A 255 -11.65 -6.07 -21.04
C THR A 255 -12.34 -7.30 -20.46
N ARG A 256 -13.54 -7.12 -19.89
CA ARG A 256 -14.33 -8.25 -19.36
C ARG A 256 -14.67 -9.30 -20.43
N ALA A 257 -14.94 -8.87 -21.66
CA ALA A 257 -15.19 -9.78 -22.78
C ALA A 257 -13.97 -10.67 -23.12
N GLU A 258 -12.76 -10.21 -22.76
CA GLU A 258 -11.49 -10.91 -22.98
C GLU A 258 -11.00 -11.65 -21.72
N ALA A 259 -11.80 -11.67 -20.65
CA ALA A 259 -11.41 -12.24 -19.37
C ALA A 259 -10.89 -13.67 -19.50
N LYS A 260 -9.79 -13.96 -18.79
CA LYS A 260 -9.10 -15.24 -18.84
C LYS A 260 -9.28 -16.01 -17.53
N PRO A 261 -9.33 -17.35 -17.56
CA PRO A 261 -9.30 -18.15 -16.34
C PRO A 261 -8.10 -17.78 -15.47
N VAL A 262 -8.31 -17.69 -14.15
CA VAL A 262 -7.21 -17.46 -13.21
C VAL A 262 -6.26 -18.66 -13.24
N LEU A 263 -4.99 -18.40 -13.55
CA LEU A 263 -3.93 -19.42 -13.55
C LEU A 263 -3.43 -19.66 -12.12
N ARG A 264 -3.05 -20.92 -11.84
CA ARG A 264 -2.57 -21.37 -10.54
C ARG A 264 -1.28 -22.19 -10.70
N GLY A 265 -0.44 -22.18 -9.66
CA GLY A 265 0.79 -22.96 -9.59
C GLY A 265 2.07 -22.15 -9.84
N GLU A 266 3.20 -22.70 -9.38
CA GLU A 266 4.48 -22.01 -9.36
C GLU A 266 4.94 -21.53 -10.75
N ASP A 267 4.78 -22.37 -11.78
CA ASP A 267 5.20 -22.04 -13.16
C ASP A 267 4.47 -20.81 -13.71
N ALA A 268 3.16 -20.71 -13.46
CA ALA A 268 2.36 -19.55 -13.87
C ALA A 268 2.73 -18.27 -13.10
N SER A 269 3.25 -18.41 -11.87
CA SER A 269 3.65 -17.28 -11.03
C SER A 269 5.04 -16.72 -11.34
N LEU A 270 5.91 -17.49 -12.02
CA LEU A 270 7.33 -17.18 -12.16
C LEU A 270 7.59 -15.81 -12.80
N GLY A 271 6.93 -15.52 -13.92
CA GLY A 271 7.10 -14.24 -14.62
C GLY A 271 6.64 -13.05 -13.77
N MET A 272 5.53 -13.19 -13.03
CA MET A 272 5.02 -12.14 -12.16
C MET A 272 5.96 -11.90 -10.97
N ARG A 273 6.54 -12.97 -10.41
CA ARG A 273 7.54 -12.88 -9.33
C ARG A 273 8.81 -12.19 -9.81
N GLU A 274 9.26 -12.48 -11.03
CA GLU A 274 10.39 -11.76 -11.63
C GLU A 274 10.06 -10.28 -11.78
N ALA A 275 8.92 -9.94 -12.39
CA ALA A 275 8.51 -8.55 -12.59
C ALA A 275 8.39 -7.79 -11.26
N PHE A 276 7.84 -8.43 -10.22
CA PHE A 276 7.79 -7.88 -8.85
C PHE A 276 9.18 -7.65 -8.28
N GLY A 277 10.11 -8.58 -8.51
CA GLY A 277 11.51 -8.44 -8.12
C GLY A 277 12.19 -7.26 -8.83
N ARG A 278 11.89 -7.03 -10.11
CA ARG A 278 12.43 -5.93 -10.90
C ARG A 278 11.92 -4.57 -10.43
N GLU A 279 10.62 -4.43 -10.17
CA GLU A 279 10.05 -3.19 -9.63
C GLU A 279 10.63 -2.80 -8.26
N ASN A 280 11.01 -3.79 -7.44
CA ASN A 280 11.66 -3.53 -6.16
C ASN A 280 13.12 -3.06 -6.33
N GLN A 281 13.80 -3.47 -7.40
CA GLN A 281 15.21 -3.19 -7.64
C GLN A 281 15.45 -1.95 -8.49
N LEU A 282 14.57 -1.70 -9.46
CA LEU A 282 14.65 -0.57 -10.39
C LEU A 282 13.99 0.67 -9.78
N SER A 283 14.48 1.85 -10.13
CA SER A 283 14.03 3.13 -9.57
C SER A 283 13.90 4.19 -10.65
N GLY A 284 12.96 5.13 -10.48
CA GLY A 284 12.70 6.21 -11.42
C GLY A 284 12.64 5.72 -12.88
N ASP A 285 13.47 6.32 -13.72
CA ASP A 285 13.52 6.06 -15.18
C ASP A 285 14.03 4.66 -15.56
N GLU A 286 14.63 3.90 -14.62
CA GLU A 286 15.06 2.53 -14.87
C GLU A 286 13.87 1.55 -14.86
N TRP A 287 12.74 1.95 -14.28
CA TRP A 287 11.53 1.14 -14.20
C TRP A 287 10.63 1.39 -15.42
N ASP A 288 10.55 0.40 -16.30
CA ASP A 288 9.65 0.40 -17.46
C ASP A 288 8.43 -0.50 -17.19
N TRP A 289 7.31 0.13 -16.84
CA TRP A 289 6.06 -0.57 -16.54
C TRP A 289 5.55 -1.39 -17.74
N GLU A 290 5.65 -0.86 -18.96
CA GLU A 290 5.13 -1.54 -20.15
C GLU A 290 5.94 -2.80 -20.45
N ARG A 291 7.26 -2.72 -20.32
CA ARG A 291 8.15 -3.88 -20.50
C ARG A 291 7.84 -5.01 -19.53
N TRP A 292 7.56 -4.72 -18.26
CA TRP A 292 7.45 -5.74 -17.22
C TRP A 292 6.01 -6.16 -16.92
N TYR A 293 5.05 -5.25 -17.04
CA TYR A 293 3.63 -5.48 -16.71
C TYR A 293 2.68 -5.30 -17.90
N GLY A 294 3.09 -4.68 -19.02
CA GLY A 294 2.19 -4.34 -20.13
C GLY A 294 1.45 -5.53 -20.72
N GLN A 295 2.13 -6.68 -20.88
CA GLN A 295 1.49 -7.92 -21.34
C GLN A 295 0.42 -8.45 -20.36
N GLY A 296 0.56 -8.13 -19.07
CA GLY A 296 -0.32 -8.60 -18.00
C GLY A 296 -0.04 -10.03 -17.56
N PHE A 297 -0.72 -10.43 -16.49
CA PHE A 297 -0.58 -11.73 -15.85
C PHE A 297 -1.95 -12.21 -15.39
N ASP A 298 -2.30 -13.47 -15.65
CA ASP A 298 -3.59 -14.05 -15.24
C ASP A 298 -3.49 -14.86 -13.94
N VAL A 299 -2.37 -14.71 -13.22
CA VAL A 299 -2.14 -15.34 -11.92
C VAL A 299 -2.53 -14.37 -10.80
N VAL A 300 -3.16 -14.92 -9.76
CA VAL A 300 -3.57 -14.18 -8.55
C VAL A 300 -2.67 -14.50 -7.36
N HIS A 301 -2.39 -15.79 -7.14
CA HIS A 301 -1.56 -16.27 -6.04
C HIS A 301 -0.16 -16.62 -6.54
N LEU A 302 0.87 -16.21 -5.80
CA LEU A 302 2.27 -16.39 -6.19
C LEU A 302 2.93 -17.65 -5.62
N VAL A 303 2.10 -18.58 -5.14
CA VAL A 303 2.45 -19.89 -4.55
C VAL A 303 1.68 -21.00 -5.24
#